data_AF-A0A2N3FGL3-F1
#
_entry.id   AF-A0A2N3FGL3-F1
#
_cell.length_a   1.000
_cell.length_b   1.000
_cell.length_c   1.000
_cell.angle_alpha   90.00
_cell.angle_beta   90.00
_cell.angle_gamma   90.00
#
_symmetry.space_group_name_H-M   'P 1'
#
loop_
_entity.id
_entity.type
_entity.pdbx_description
1 polymer ?
#
loop_
_entity_poly.entity_id
_entity_poly.type
_entity_poly.pdbx_seq_one_letter_code
_entity_poly.pdbx_strand_id
1 'polypeptide(L)'
;MVHALSTIPLLRQNVDVEEDLMHVVVNARSRVEANLALGILRETAKERVLVAALNLREVLDSLPGYPCSMAIDEITLSRVAGLTKDRSAWTKQLEDDPDITFSVSTAGNFCFDLVVTVDGRPIFWTPPLAEEDFVNPELLSACLERDALLPAVIALTEDMGLVFNPRFYMSIDDWNLDHLQESF
;
A
#
# COMPACT_ATOMS: atom_id res chain seq x y z
N MET A 1 6.14 7.06 11.52
CA MET A 1 5.57 6.95 10.16
C MET A 1 6.57 7.21 9.03
N VAL A 2 7.44 8.23 9.12
CA VAL A 2 8.35 8.65 8.02
C VAL A 2 9.42 7.60 7.59
N HIS A 3 9.68 6.56 8.39
CA HIS A 3 10.82 5.66 8.16
C HIS A 3 10.66 4.66 6.99
N ALA A 4 9.51 4.00 6.79
CA ALA A 4 9.37 3.03 5.69
C ALA A 4 9.20 3.71 4.32
N LEU A 5 8.52 4.86 4.25
CA LEU A 5 8.44 5.63 3.02
C LEU A 5 9.83 6.12 2.57
N SER A 6 10.72 6.41 3.53
CA SER A 6 12.12 6.76 3.23
C SER A 6 12.96 5.62 2.63
N THR A 7 12.45 4.38 2.66
CA THR A 7 13.12 3.22 2.06
C THR A 7 12.65 2.91 0.64
N ILE A 8 11.60 3.57 0.13
CA ILE A 8 11.14 3.41 -1.27
C ILE A 8 12.28 3.70 -2.27
N PRO A 9 13.07 4.79 -2.13
CA PRO A 9 14.20 5.02 -3.02
C PRO A 9 15.25 3.90 -3.01
N LEU A 10 15.43 3.23 -1.86
CA LEU A 10 16.35 2.10 -1.74
C LEU A 10 15.82 0.87 -2.51
N LEU A 11 14.51 0.62 -2.45
CA LEU A 11 13.86 -0.44 -3.22
C LEU A 11 13.98 -0.17 -4.72
N ARG A 12 13.58 1.02 -5.19
CA ARG A 12 13.68 1.42 -6.61
C ARG A 12 15.06 1.18 -7.23
N GLN A 13 16.13 1.48 -6.48
CA GLN A 13 17.52 1.33 -6.97
C GLN A 13 17.98 -0.14 -7.10
N ASN A 14 17.22 -1.10 -6.56
CA ASN A 14 17.60 -2.51 -6.49
C ASN A 14 16.51 -3.46 -7.01
N VAL A 15 15.39 -2.94 -7.54
CA VAL A 15 14.27 -3.72 -8.08
C VAL A 15 14.62 -4.40 -9.42
N ASP A 16 15.55 -3.83 -10.21
CA ASP A 16 15.89 -4.35 -11.55
C ASP A 16 16.44 -5.79 -11.59
N VAL A 17 16.87 -6.34 -10.45
CA VAL A 17 17.31 -7.72 -10.32
C VAL A 17 16.25 -8.44 -9.49
N GLU A 18 15.39 -9.21 -10.16
CA GLU A 18 14.32 -10.02 -9.54
C GLU A 18 13.10 -9.21 -9.05
N GLU A 19 12.67 -8.22 -9.84
CA GLU A 19 11.46 -7.40 -9.63
C GLU A 19 10.23 -8.23 -9.23
N ASP A 20 9.95 -9.32 -9.95
CA ASP A 20 8.82 -10.19 -9.67
C ASP A 20 8.85 -10.75 -8.24
N LEU A 21 10.01 -11.22 -7.77
CA LEU A 21 10.16 -11.73 -6.41
C LEU A 21 10.03 -10.62 -5.37
N MET A 22 10.54 -9.43 -5.67
CA MET A 22 10.40 -8.27 -4.79
C MET A 22 8.93 -7.87 -4.65
N HIS A 23 8.18 -7.87 -5.76
CA HIS A 23 6.74 -7.62 -5.76
C HIS A 23 5.99 -8.67 -4.93
N VAL A 24 6.35 -9.95 -5.04
CA VAL A 24 5.77 -11.01 -4.21
C VAL A 24 6.05 -10.78 -2.72
N VAL A 25 7.28 -10.45 -2.33
CA VAL A 25 7.60 -10.15 -0.92
C VAL A 25 6.75 -9.00 -0.39
N VAL A 26 6.57 -7.94 -1.19
CA VAL A 26 5.88 -6.73 -0.76
C VAL A 26 4.35 -6.89 -0.78
N ASN A 27 3.78 -7.52 -1.81
CA ASN A 27 2.34 -7.44 -2.10
C ASN A 27 1.55 -8.69 -1.77
N ALA A 28 2.16 -9.88 -1.81
CA ALA A 28 1.39 -11.12 -1.68
C ALA A 28 0.77 -11.21 -0.29
N ARG A 29 -0.54 -11.49 -0.17
CA ARG A 29 -1.19 -11.73 1.13
C ARG A 29 -0.69 -13.00 1.80
N SER A 30 -0.33 -14.00 0.99
CA SER A 30 0.23 -15.25 1.47
C SER A 30 1.61 -15.03 2.11
N ARG A 31 1.67 -15.21 3.43
CA ARG A 31 2.93 -15.14 4.19
C ARG A 31 3.90 -16.25 3.78
N VAL A 32 3.39 -17.42 3.38
CA VAL A 32 4.22 -18.53 2.86
C VAL A 32 4.89 -18.13 1.56
N GLU A 33 4.15 -17.51 0.65
CA GLU A 33 4.67 -17.07 -0.64
C GLU A 33 5.73 -15.98 -0.47
N ALA A 34 5.45 -14.98 0.37
CA ALA A 34 6.40 -13.94 0.71
C ALA A 34 7.68 -14.50 1.35
N ASN A 35 7.55 -15.49 2.24
CA ASN A 35 8.69 -16.19 2.84
C ASN A 35 9.55 -16.93 1.81
N LEU A 36 8.91 -17.63 0.86
CA LEU A 36 9.61 -18.35 -0.21
C LEU A 36 10.38 -17.37 -1.12
N ALA A 37 9.73 -16.29 -1.54
CA ALA A 37 10.37 -15.24 -2.34
C ALA A 37 11.52 -14.57 -1.59
N LEU A 38 11.32 -14.25 -0.30
CA LEU A 38 12.36 -13.72 0.57
C LEU A 38 13.55 -14.68 0.68
N GLY A 39 13.29 -15.98 0.83
CA GLY A 39 14.33 -17.01 0.90
C GLY A 39 15.23 -17.04 -0.34
N ILE A 40 14.65 -16.89 -1.52
CA ILE A 40 15.39 -16.81 -2.80
C ILE A 40 16.18 -15.50 -2.87
N LEU A 41 15.53 -14.36 -2.60
CA LEU A 41 16.15 -13.04 -2.67
C LEU A 41 17.28 -12.84 -1.65
N ARG A 42 17.33 -13.61 -0.55
CA ARG A 42 18.44 -13.56 0.42
C ARG A 42 19.78 -13.95 -0.18
N GLU A 43 19.79 -14.70 -1.28
CA GLU A 43 21.02 -15.11 -1.96
C GLU A 43 21.59 -14.00 -2.86
N THR A 44 20.74 -13.09 -3.33
CA THR A 44 21.05 -12.11 -4.39
C THR A 44 21.00 -10.66 -3.91
N ALA A 45 20.11 -10.33 -2.97
CA ALA A 45 19.86 -8.99 -2.47
C ALA A 45 20.56 -8.70 -1.13
N LYS A 46 20.86 -7.42 -0.90
CA LYS A 46 21.39 -6.97 0.40
C LYS A 46 20.29 -7.00 1.45
N GLU A 47 20.60 -7.46 2.66
CA GLU A 47 19.65 -7.55 3.78
C GLU A 47 18.87 -6.25 4.02
N ARG A 48 19.53 -5.09 3.98
CA ARG A 48 18.88 -3.78 4.15
C ARG A 48 17.74 -3.52 3.13
N VAL A 49 17.84 -4.06 1.92
CA VAL A 49 16.82 -3.93 0.87
C VAL A 49 15.64 -4.83 1.18
N LEU A 50 15.92 -6.05 1.67
CA LEU A 50 14.90 -7.01 2.08
C LEU A 50 14.12 -6.52 3.30
N VAL A 51 14.81 -5.95 4.30
CA VAL A 51 14.15 -5.32 5.45
C VAL A 51 13.28 -4.14 5.01
N ALA A 52 13.72 -3.34 4.04
CA ALA A 52 12.90 -2.28 3.46
C ALA A 52 11.64 -2.84 2.77
N ALA A 53 11.76 -3.95 2.04
CA ALA A 53 10.64 -4.61 1.37
C ALA A 53 9.62 -5.15 2.39
N LEU A 54 10.09 -5.80 3.45
CA LEU A 54 9.25 -6.27 4.55
C LEU A 54 8.55 -5.11 5.27
N ASN A 55 9.25 -4.01 5.53
CA ASN A 55 8.63 -2.84 6.14
C ASN A 55 7.57 -2.17 5.24
N LEU A 56 7.76 -2.23 3.91
CA LEU A 56 6.74 -1.77 2.97
C LEU A 56 5.54 -2.73 2.92
N ARG A 57 5.78 -4.04 3.00
CA ARG A 57 4.72 -5.04 3.13
C ARG A 57 3.80 -4.73 4.32
N GLU A 58 4.37 -4.47 5.49
CA GLU A 58 3.59 -4.14 6.69
C GLU A 58 2.79 -2.84 6.55
N VAL A 59 3.32 -1.87 5.79
CA VAL A 59 2.59 -0.66 5.42
C VAL A 59 1.36 -1.02 4.59
N LEU A 60 1.50 -1.88 3.57
CA LEU A 60 0.39 -2.30 2.73
C LEU A 60 -0.64 -3.15 3.49
N ASP A 61 -0.18 -4.07 4.35
CA ASP A 61 -1.06 -4.89 5.21
C ASP A 61 -1.84 -4.05 6.23
N SER A 62 -1.27 -2.92 6.66
CA SER A 62 -1.93 -2.00 7.58
C SER A 62 -2.93 -1.05 6.92
N LEU A 63 -2.98 -1.00 5.59
CA LEU A 63 -3.98 -0.23 4.86
C LEU A 63 -5.31 -1.00 4.81
N PRO A 64 -6.46 -0.31 4.79
CA PRO A 64 -7.74 -0.99 4.71
C PRO A 64 -7.88 -1.74 3.38
N GLY A 65 -8.35 -2.97 3.45
CA GLY A 65 -8.93 -3.64 2.28
C GLY A 65 -10.31 -3.04 2.01
N TYR A 66 -10.60 -2.67 0.76
CA TYR A 66 -11.92 -2.20 0.36
C TYR A 66 -12.78 -3.39 -0.12
N PRO A 67 -14.08 -3.42 0.25
CA PRO A 67 -14.83 -2.40 0.99
C PRO A 67 -14.56 -2.38 2.50
N CYS A 68 -14.63 -1.19 3.13
CA CYS A 68 -14.39 -1.02 4.58
C CYS A 68 -15.33 -0.02 5.25
N SER A 69 -15.55 -0.21 6.57
CA SER A 69 -16.25 0.76 7.42
C SER A 69 -15.30 1.84 7.90
N MET A 70 -15.66 3.10 7.68
CA MET A 70 -14.97 4.29 8.18
C MET A 70 -15.48 4.64 9.59
N ALA A 71 -14.65 5.34 10.37
CA ALA A 71 -15.05 5.86 11.68
C ALA A 71 -15.84 7.18 11.58
N ILE A 72 -15.86 7.79 10.39
CA ILE A 72 -16.56 9.04 10.08
C ILE A 72 -17.52 8.86 8.90
N ASP A 73 -18.42 9.81 8.72
CA ASP A 73 -19.29 9.87 7.54
C ASP A 73 -18.58 10.53 6.33
N GLU A 74 -19.12 10.28 5.14
CA GLU A 74 -18.61 10.78 3.86
C GLU A 74 -18.55 12.32 3.74
N ILE A 75 -19.44 13.05 4.41
CA ILE A 75 -19.44 14.51 4.38
C ILE A 75 -18.24 15.01 5.20
N THR A 76 -18.04 14.42 6.38
CA THR A 76 -16.86 14.69 7.20
C THR A 76 -15.59 14.33 6.45
N LEU A 77 -15.52 13.17 5.80
CA LEU A 77 -14.37 12.74 5.00
C LEU A 77 -14.07 13.76 3.90
N SER A 78 -15.08 14.17 3.14
CA SER A 78 -14.90 15.12 2.03
C SER A 78 -14.27 16.44 2.49
N ARG A 79 -14.63 16.91 3.68
CA ARG A 79 -14.12 18.16 4.24
C ARG A 79 -12.70 18.03 4.77
N VAL A 80 -12.37 16.94 5.48
CA VAL A 80 -11.03 16.77 6.08
C VAL A 80 -10.00 16.38 5.03
N ALA A 81 -10.36 15.48 4.12
CA ALA A 81 -9.48 15.04 3.04
C ALA A 81 -9.44 16.02 1.87
N GLY A 82 -10.32 17.02 1.81
CA GLY A 82 -10.40 17.99 0.72
C GLY A 82 -10.93 17.38 -0.58
N LEU A 83 -11.85 16.43 -0.50
CA LEU A 83 -12.45 15.79 -1.66
C LEU A 83 -13.58 16.65 -2.23
N THR A 84 -13.70 16.64 -3.55
CA THR A 84 -14.78 17.29 -4.29
C THR A 84 -15.69 16.25 -4.93
N LYS A 85 -17.00 16.50 -4.92
CA LYS A 85 -17.96 15.54 -5.46
C LYS A 85 -17.99 15.62 -6.99
N ASP A 86 -17.63 14.53 -7.66
CA ASP A 86 -17.86 14.34 -9.09
C ASP A 86 -18.82 13.16 -9.30
N ARG A 87 -20.03 13.46 -9.79
CA ARG A 87 -21.14 12.51 -9.96
C ARG A 87 -21.42 11.71 -8.68
N SER A 88 -20.99 10.44 -8.64
CA SER A 88 -21.21 9.49 -7.56
C SER A 88 -19.97 9.22 -6.71
N ALA A 89 -18.83 9.83 -7.02
CA ALA A 89 -17.56 9.63 -6.31
C ALA A 89 -17.04 10.93 -5.70
N TRP A 90 -16.25 10.79 -4.65
CA TRP A 90 -15.49 11.88 -4.05
C TRP A 90 -14.07 11.85 -4.61
N THR A 91 -13.64 12.96 -5.19
CA THR A 91 -12.41 13.03 -5.99
C THR A 91 -11.43 14.05 -5.44
N LYS A 92 -10.15 13.75 -5.55
CA LYS A 92 -9.06 14.67 -5.20
C LYS A 92 -7.86 14.42 -6.09
N GLN A 93 -7.39 15.48 -6.72
CA GLN A 93 -6.08 15.50 -7.37
C GLN A 93 -5.00 15.73 -6.32
N LEU A 94 -3.87 15.04 -6.41
CA LEU A 94 -2.78 15.25 -5.47
C LEU A 94 -2.05 16.56 -5.80
N GLU A 95 -1.72 17.34 -4.77
CA GLU A 95 -1.00 18.61 -4.95
C GLU A 95 0.45 18.39 -5.39
N ASP A 96 1.09 17.34 -4.85
CA ASP A 96 2.49 17.01 -5.13
C ASP A 96 2.70 16.21 -6.43
N ASP A 97 1.64 15.59 -6.97
CA ASP A 97 1.65 14.90 -8.26
C ASP A 97 0.29 15.06 -8.97
N PRO A 98 0.12 16.10 -9.81
CA PRO A 98 -1.13 16.38 -10.51
C PRO A 98 -1.57 15.27 -11.49
N ASP A 99 -0.69 14.35 -11.87
CA ASP A 99 -1.05 13.22 -12.74
C ASP A 99 -1.79 12.11 -11.96
N ILE A 100 -1.89 12.26 -10.63
CA ILE A 100 -2.59 11.34 -9.74
C ILE A 100 -3.89 11.95 -9.23
N THR A 101 -4.99 11.21 -9.40
CA THR A 101 -6.30 11.56 -8.85
C THR A 101 -6.91 10.38 -8.10
N PHE A 102 -7.33 10.62 -6.86
CA PHE A 102 -8.13 9.67 -6.09
C PHE A 102 -9.60 9.85 -6.38
N SER A 103 -10.32 8.74 -6.47
CA SER A 103 -11.77 8.67 -6.55
C SER A 103 -12.26 7.64 -5.55
N VAL A 104 -13.04 8.08 -4.56
CA VAL A 104 -13.54 7.26 -3.47
C VAL A 104 -15.05 7.13 -3.60
N SER A 105 -15.56 5.91 -3.61
CA SER A 105 -17.01 5.64 -3.61
C SER A 105 -17.48 5.36 -2.20
N THR A 106 -18.42 6.15 -1.68
CA THR A 106 -18.90 6.04 -0.28
C THR A 106 -20.43 6.01 -0.20
N ALA A 107 -20.94 5.46 0.90
CA ALA A 107 -22.30 5.72 1.38
C ALA A 107 -22.32 5.76 2.91
N GLY A 108 -22.64 6.93 3.47
CA GLY A 108 -22.67 7.10 4.93
C GLY A 108 -21.27 6.97 5.51
N ASN A 109 -21.04 5.99 6.39
CA ASN A 109 -19.72 5.68 6.95
C ASN A 109 -19.05 4.49 6.27
N PHE A 110 -19.49 4.09 5.08
CA PHE A 110 -18.93 2.94 4.38
C PHE A 110 -18.20 3.39 3.11
N CYS A 111 -16.98 2.89 2.92
CA CYS A 111 -16.18 3.11 1.72
C CYS A 111 -16.17 1.83 0.88
N PHE A 112 -16.71 1.90 -0.33
CA PHE A 112 -16.81 0.76 -1.23
C PHE A 112 -15.50 0.47 -1.93
N ASP A 113 -14.91 1.51 -2.53
CA ASP A 113 -13.72 1.37 -3.37
C ASP A 113 -12.91 2.67 -3.36
N LEU A 114 -11.58 2.50 -3.47
CA LEU A 114 -10.62 3.53 -3.84
C LEU A 114 -10.14 3.23 -5.27
N VAL A 115 -10.31 4.20 -6.16
CA VAL A 115 -9.75 4.18 -7.51
C VAL A 115 -8.68 5.27 -7.60
N VAL A 116 -7.50 4.88 -8.05
CA VAL A 116 -6.38 5.76 -8.29
C VAL A 116 -6.22 5.91 -9.80
N THR A 117 -6.36 7.14 -10.29
CA THR A 117 -6.06 7.46 -11.69
C THR A 117 -4.62 7.93 -11.77
N VAL A 118 -3.77 7.22 -12.51
CA VAL A 118 -2.37 7.58 -12.77
C VAL A 118 -2.21 7.78 -14.27
N ASP A 119 -1.67 8.93 -14.70
CA ASP A 119 -1.47 9.25 -16.12
C ASP A 119 -2.76 9.07 -16.96
N GLY A 120 -3.91 9.41 -16.36
CA GLY A 120 -5.24 9.28 -16.98
C GLY A 120 -5.82 7.87 -17.02
N ARG A 121 -5.15 6.86 -16.44
CA ARG A 121 -5.63 5.49 -16.36
C ARG A 121 -6.20 5.18 -14.97
N PRO A 122 -7.50 4.88 -14.83
CA PRO A 122 -8.09 4.51 -13.56
C PRO A 122 -7.77 3.06 -13.20
N ILE A 123 -7.23 2.85 -11.99
CA ILE A 123 -6.89 1.53 -11.46
C ILE A 123 -7.51 1.39 -10.07
N PHE A 124 -8.18 0.28 -9.81
CA PHE A 124 -8.73 -0.02 -8.48
C PHE A 124 -7.60 -0.34 -7.50
N TRP A 125 -7.69 0.20 -6.27
CA TRP A 125 -6.78 -0.14 -5.18
C TRP A 125 -6.83 -1.62 -4.85
N THR A 126 -8.05 -2.15 -4.73
CA THR A 126 -8.29 -3.58 -4.50
C THR A 126 -7.88 -4.40 -5.73
N PRO A 127 -7.09 -5.47 -5.55
CA PRO A 127 -6.70 -6.32 -6.66
C PRO A 127 -7.90 -7.11 -7.22
N PRO A 128 -7.85 -7.54 -8.50
CA PRO A 128 -8.90 -8.38 -9.09
C PRO A 128 -9.14 -9.69 -8.34
N LEU A 129 -8.07 -10.24 -7.75
CA LEU A 129 -8.07 -11.42 -6.90
C LEU A 129 -7.68 -10.99 -5.47
N ALA A 130 -8.67 -10.51 -4.71
CA ALA A 130 -8.48 -9.91 -3.39
C ALA A 130 -7.83 -10.83 -2.33
N GLU A 131 -7.75 -12.14 -2.59
CA GLU A 131 -7.11 -13.11 -1.71
C GLU A 131 -5.60 -13.26 -1.96
N GLU A 132 -5.12 -12.84 -3.13
CA GLU A 132 -3.72 -13.03 -3.56
C GLU A 132 -2.83 -11.87 -3.13
N ASP A 133 -3.28 -10.63 -3.33
CA ASP A 133 -2.48 -9.42 -3.14
C ASP A 133 -3.12 -8.40 -2.18
N PHE A 134 -2.30 -7.56 -1.54
CA PHE A 134 -2.78 -6.43 -0.74
C PHE A 134 -3.36 -5.33 -1.62
N VAL A 135 -2.61 -4.95 -2.66
CA VAL A 135 -2.98 -3.90 -3.63
C VAL A 135 -2.90 -4.41 -5.05
N ASN A 136 -3.56 -3.74 -5.99
CA ASN A 136 -3.39 -4.03 -7.40
C ASN A 136 -1.89 -3.94 -7.81
N PRO A 137 -1.31 -4.96 -8.46
CA PRO A 137 0.10 -4.95 -8.86
C PRO A 137 0.53 -3.74 -9.71
N GLU A 138 -0.38 -3.21 -10.55
CA GLU A 138 -0.10 -2.00 -11.33
C GLU A 138 0.06 -0.77 -10.41
N LEU A 139 -0.66 -0.72 -9.29
CA LEU A 139 -0.53 0.34 -8.28
C LEU A 139 0.64 0.13 -7.34
N LEU A 140 1.11 -1.10 -7.11
CA LEU A 140 2.36 -1.30 -6.39
C LEU A 140 3.51 -0.61 -7.11
N SER A 141 3.61 -0.81 -8.42
CA SER A 141 4.64 -0.17 -9.25
C SER A 141 4.52 1.35 -9.17
N ALA A 142 3.30 1.89 -9.28
CA ALA A 142 3.06 3.32 -9.11
C ALA A 142 3.44 3.83 -7.70
N CYS A 143 3.22 3.06 -6.65
CA CYS A 143 3.61 3.42 -5.27
C CYS A 143 5.14 3.48 -5.12
N LEU A 144 5.89 2.66 -5.86
CA LEU A 144 7.33 2.69 -5.88
C LEU A 144 7.87 3.84 -6.73
N GLU A 145 7.20 4.18 -7.84
CA GLU A 145 7.67 5.20 -8.79
C GLU A 145 7.28 6.64 -8.42
N ARG A 146 6.07 6.80 -7.85
CA ARG A 146 5.45 8.09 -7.54
C ARG A 146 5.46 8.33 -6.04
N ASP A 147 6.44 9.11 -5.58
CA ASP A 147 6.69 9.35 -4.15
C ASP A 147 5.48 9.93 -3.40
N ALA A 148 4.56 10.61 -4.09
CA ALA A 148 3.35 11.20 -3.51
C ALA A 148 2.20 10.20 -3.27
N LEU A 149 2.17 9.06 -3.98
CA LEU A 149 1.00 8.19 -4.01
C LEU A 149 0.73 7.52 -2.66
N LEU A 150 1.69 6.74 -2.17
CA LEU A 150 1.51 5.98 -0.92
C LEU A 150 1.29 6.87 0.31
N PRO A 151 2.03 7.98 0.51
CA PRO A 151 1.74 8.93 1.59
C PRO A 151 0.31 9.49 1.52
N ALA A 152 -0.19 9.80 0.33
CA ALA A 152 -1.53 10.32 0.16
C ALA A 152 -2.62 9.28 0.50
N VAL A 153 -2.39 7.99 0.19
CA VAL A 153 -3.31 6.91 0.58
C VAL A 153 -3.31 6.68 2.10
N ILE A 154 -2.15 6.77 2.74
CA ILE A 154 -2.04 6.71 4.20
C ILE A 154 -2.80 7.87 4.82
N ALA A 155 -2.59 9.10 4.34
CA ALA A 155 -3.31 10.28 4.84
C ALA A 155 -4.83 10.12 4.65
N LEU A 156 -5.28 9.61 3.50
CA LEU A 156 -6.70 9.33 3.27
C LEU A 156 -7.25 8.29 4.27
N THR A 157 -6.47 7.27 4.60
CA THR A 157 -6.84 6.23 5.59
C THR A 157 -6.99 6.83 6.99
N GLU A 158 -6.07 7.69 7.39
CA GLU A 158 -6.16 8.41 8.67
C GLU A 158 -7.34 9.39 8.68
N ASP A 159 -7.61 10.06 7.55
CA ASP A 159 -8.77 10.94 7.37
C ASP A 159 -10.10 10.18 7.46
N MET A 160 -10.16 8.90 7.05
CA MET A 160 -11.31 8.01 7.29
C MET A 160 -11.49 7.65 8.78
N GLY A 161 -10.58 8.10 9.64
CA GLY A 161 -10.53 7.80 11.07
C GLY A 161 -10.14 6.35 11.37
N LEU A 162 -9.44 5.70 10.44
CA LEU A 162 -8.94 4.35 10.61
C LEU A 162 -7.56 4.36 11.29
N VAL A 163 -7.29 3.32 12.06
CA VAL A 163 -5.99 3.17 12.73
C VAL A 163 -4.97 2.65 11.72
N PHE A 164 -3.94 3.44 11.46
CA PHE A 164 -2.79 3.04 10.66
C PHE A 164 -1.56 2.90 11.56
N ASN A 165 -1.14 1.66 11.84
CA ASN A 165 -0.03 1.37 12.75
C ASN A 165 0.81 0.17 12.29
N PRO A 166 1.55 0.31 11.16
CA PRO A 166 2.40 -0.76 10.65
C PRO A 166 3.52 -1.12 11.62
N ARG A 167 3.83 -2.41 11.69
CA ARG A 167 5.00 -2.90 12.41
C ARG A 167 6.24 -2.67 11.56
N PHE A 168 7.36 -2.38 12.22
CA PHE A 168 8.64 -2.18 11.54
C PHE A 168 9.70 -3.07 12.15
N TYR A 169 10.47 -3.69 11.27
CA TYR A 169 11.53 -4.61 11.58
C TYR A 169 12.89 -3.97 11.30
N MET A 170 13.88 -4.32 12.12
CA MET A 170 15.25 -3.84 11.99
C MET A 170 16.15 -4.87 11.31
N SER A 171 15.72 -6.13 11.27
CA SER A 171 16.37 -7.26 10.63
C SER A 171 15.35 -8.25 10.06
N ILE A 172 15.81 -9.14 9.18
CA ILE A 172 14.98 -10.24 8.68
C ILE A 172 14.63 -11.21 9.81
N ASP A 173 15.53 -11.38 10.78
CA ASP A 173 15.33 -12.27 11.91
C ASP A 173 14.21 -11.76 12.84
N ASP A 174 14.08 -10.44 13.04
CA ASP A 174 12.96 -9.86 13.79
C ASP A 174 11.61 -10.20 13.14
N TRP A 175 11.53 -10.08 11.82
CA TRP A 175 10.33 -10.40 11.07
C TRP A 175 10.00 -11.90 11.16
N ASN A 176 11.00 -12.76 10.97
CA ASN A 176 10.82 -14.20 11.14
C ASN A 176 10.33 -14.53 12.54
N LEU A 177 10.94 -13.97 13.60
CA LEU A 177 10.56 -14.24 14.99
C LEU A 177 9.08 -13.92 15.27
N ASP A 178 8.58 -12.80 14.74
CA ASP A 178 7.18 -12.38 14.90
C ASP A 178 6.21 -13.31 14.12
N HIS A 179 6.69 -13.93 13.04
CA HIS A 179 5.89 -14.73 12.09
C HIS A 179 6.14 -16.26 12.17
N LEU A 180 7.01 -16.73 13.08
CA LEU A 180 7.40 -18.14 13.24
C LEU A 180 6.21 -19.06 13.53
N GLN A 181 5.14 -18.55 14.13
CA GLN A 181 3.94 -19.34 14.47
C GLN A 181 2.97 -19.54 13.30
N GLU A 182 3.14 -18.79 12.21
CA GLU A 182 2.21 -18.81 11.06
C GLU A 182 2.83 -19.40 9.80
N SER A 183 4.08 -19.88 9.89
CA SER A 183 4.87 -20.39 8.77
C SER A 183 4.82 -21.93 8.64
N PHE A 184 3.94 -22.62 9.39
CA PHE A 184 3.79 -24.09 9.40
C PHE A 184 2.33 -24.54 9.38
#